data_AF-A0A7J8UZI2-F1
#
_entry.id   AF-A0A7J8UZI2-F1
#
_cell.length_a   1.000
_cell.length_b   1.000
_cell.length_c   1.000
_cell.angle_alpha   90.00
_cell.angle_beta   90.00
_cell.angle_gamma   90.00
#
_symmetry.space_group_name_H-M   'P 1'
#
loop_
_entity.id
_entity.type
_entity.pdbx_description
1 polymer ?
#
loop_
_entity_poly.entity_id
_entity_poly.type
_entity_poly.pdbx_seq_one_letter_code
_entity_poly.pdbx_strand_id
1 'polypeptide(L)' 'MQLEKGDSLTKGYTSKLWDFTRISVTQNNLQELKEVWVQWDDEVKQLFYSNYGDFPYLLDIKVDKHLFRALAKFWNSAYS' A
#
# COMPACT_ATOMS: atom_id res chain seq x y z
N MET A 1 22.07 -14.11 1.21
CA MET A 1 21.78 -14.11 -0.24
C MET A 1 20.29 -14.02 -0.39
N GLN A 2 19.79 -12.89 -0.89
CA GLN A 2 18.44 -12.79 -1.46
C GLN A 2 18.40 -13.65 -2.73
N LEU A 3 17.30 -14.37 -2.96
CA LEU A 3 17.14 -15.23 -4.13
C LEU A 3 16.74 -14.43 -5.38
N GLU A 4 16.03 -13.31 -5.23
CA GLU A 4 15.70 -12.36 -6.29
C GLU A 4 15.76 -10.90 -5.79
N LYS A 5 15.99 -9.95 -6.71
CA LYS A 5 16.09 -8.52 -6.39
C LYS A 5 14.71 -7.99 -5.95
N GLY A 6 14.55 -7.74 -4.65
CA GLY A 6 13.30 -7.29 -4.04
C GLY A 6 12.75 -8.25 -2.98
N ASP A 7 13.31 -9.45 -2.87
CA ASP A 7 12.88 -10.43 -1.88
C ASP A 7 13.49 -10.13 -0.49
N SER A 8 12.65 -9.76 0.48
CA SER A 8 13.10 -9.43 1.84
C SER A 8 13.26 -10.66 2.73
N LEU A 9 13.11 -11.87 2.19
CA LEU A 9 13.13 -13.10 2.97
C LEU A 9 14.56 -13.62 3.17
N THR A 10 14.91 -13.91 4.43
CA THR A 10 16.18 -14.52 4.80
C THR A 10 16.26 -15.96 4.32
N LYS A 11 17.43 -16.36 3.80
CA LYS A 11 17.67 -17.72 3.28
C LYS A 11 17.33 -18.78 4.34
N GLY A 12 16.37 -19.65 4.02
CA GLY A 12 15.87 -20.71 4.92
C GLY A 12 14.55 -20.37 5.64
N TYR A 13 14.03 -19.15 5.48
CA TYR A 13 12.72 -18.76 5.99
C TYR A 13 11.63 -19.11 4.97
N THR A 14 10.85 -20.15 5.24
CA THR A 14 9.60 -20.39 4.51
C THR A 14 8.54 -19.48 5.09
N SER A 15 8.13 -18.46 4.32
CA SER A 15 7.00 -17.61 4.70
C SER A 15 5.75 -18.47 4.82
N LYS A 16 5.36 -18.81 6.06
CA LYS A 16 4.06 -19.43 6.32
C LYS A 16 3.01 -18.35 6.12
N LEU A 17 2.41 -18.31 4.94
CA LEU A 17 1.17 -17.58 4.73
C LEU A 17 0.13 -18.26 5.62
N TRP A 18 -0.35 -17.57 6.64
CA TRP A 18 -1.51 -18.03 7.41
C TRP A 18 -2.71 -18.08 6.46
N ASP A 19 -3.67 -18.97 6.70
CA ASP A 19 -4.89 -19.08 5.89
C ASP A 19 -5.70 -17.75 5.81
N PHE A 20 -5.36 -16.80 6.69
CA PHE A 20 -5.82 -15.42 6.64
C PHE A 20 -4.71 -14.46 7.10
N THR A 21 -4.55 -13.34 6.40
CA THR A 21 -3.70 -12.23 6.82
C THR A 21 -4.56 -11.19 7.53
N ARG A 22 -4.34 -10.98 8.83
CA ARG A 22 -5.03 -9.92 9.58
C ARG A 22 -4.35 -8.58 9.29
N ILE A 23 -4.89 -7.85 8.32
CA ILE A 23 -4.43 -6.51 8.00
C ILE A 23 -5.12 -5.54 8.95
N SER A 24 -4.34 -4.93 9.84
CA SER A 24 -4.81 -3.95 10.80
C SER A 24 -5.04 -2.61 10.11
N VAL A 25 -6.28 -2.32 9.74
CA VAL A 25 -6.68 -1.01 9.17
C VAL A 25 -6.61 0.14 10.18
N THR A 26 -6.37 -0.16 11.47
CA THR A 26 -6.39 0.83 12.56
C THR A 26 -5.09 1.63 12.73
N GLN A 27 -4.01 1.33 12.00
CA GLN A 27 -2.75 2.07 12.18
C GLN A 27 -2.57 3.29 11.26
N ASN A 28 -3.39 3.45 10.23
CA ASN A 28 -3.37 4.65 9.39
C ASN A 28 -4.76 5.24 9.39
N ASN A 29 -4.94 6.35 10.10
CA ASN A 29 -6.16 7.11 9.99
C ASN A 29 -6.16 7.80 8.62
N LEU A 30 -6.88 7.23 7.65
CA LEU A 30 -6.99 7.80 6.31
C LEU A 30 -7.52 9.24 6.36
N GLN A 31 -8.31 9.58 7.38
CA GLN A 31 -8.80 10.93 7.61
C GLN A 31 -7.66 11.90 7.93
N GLU A 32 -6.70 11.53 8.78
CA GLU A 32 -5.52 12.36 9.07
C GLU A 32 -4.67 12.58 7.82
N LEU A 33 -4.49 11.54 6.99
CA LEU A 33 -3.79 11.67 5.71
C LEU A 33 -4.49 12.63 4.75
N LYS A 34 -5.83 12.60 4.70
CA LYS A 34 -6.62 13.57 3.91
C LYS A 34 -6.49 14.98 4.43
N GLU A 35 -6.48 15.16 5.74
CA GLU A 35 -6.32 16.49 6.37
C GLU A 35 -4.97 17.09 6.06
N VAL A 36 -3.89 16.31 6.16
CA VAL A 36 -2.55 16.74 5.74
C VAL A 36 -2.53 17.11 4.26
N TRP A 37 -3.13 16.29 3.39
CA TRP A 37 -3.20 16.55 1.95
C TRP A 37 -3.96 17.85 1.62
N VAL A 38 -5.08 18.13 2.31
CA VAL A 38 -5.87 19.35 2.11
C VAL A 38 -5.10 20.59 2.56
N GLN A 39 -4.30 20.50 3.61
CA GLN A 39 -3.52 21.61 4.16
C GLN A 39 -2.31 22.02 3.30
N TRP A 40 -1.83 21.15 2.41
CA TRP A 40 -0.71 21.48 1.53
C TRP A 40 -1.10 22.48 0.45
N ASP A 41 -0.19 23.40 0.16
CA ASP A 41 -0.30 24.30 -0.99
C ASP A 41 -0.06 23.55 -2.32
N ASP A 42 -0.36 24.24 -3.42
CA ASP A 42 -0.27 23.66 -4.76
C ASP A 42 1.17 23.34 -5.17
N GLU A 43 2.18 24.09 -4.68
CA GLU A 43 3.59 23.85 -5.03
C GLU A 43 4.05 22.52 -4.41
N VAL A 44 3.74 22.29 -3.14
CA VAL A 44 4.04 21.03 -2.44
C VAL A 44 3.29 19.86 -3.08
N LYS A 45 2.01 20.06 -3.46
CA LYS A 45 1.22 19.05 -4.17
C LYS A 45 1.83 18.70 -5.54
N GLN A 46 2.27 19.70 -6.31
CA GLN A 46 2.93 19.48 -7.61
C GLN A 46 4.26 18.73 -7.44
N LEU A 47 5.05 19.08 -6.43
CA LEU A 47 6.28 18.34 -6.12
C LEU A 47 5.98 16.87 -5.79
N PHE A 48 4.94 16.62 -5.00
CA PHE A 48 4.51 15.24 -4.70
C PHE A 48 4.06 14.51 -5.98
N TYR A 49 3.25 15.14 -6.82
CA TYR A 49 2.83 14.60 -8.12
C TYR A 49 4.01 14.24 -9.02
N SER A 50 5.03 15.10 -9.10
CA SER A 50 6.21 14.83 -9.92
C SER A 50 6.99 13.59 -9.46
N ASN A 51 6.93 13.24 -8.17
CA ASN A 51 7.68 12.13 -7.60
C ASN A 51 6.86 10.83 -7.54
N TYR A 52 5.54 10.93 -7.31
CA TYR A 52 4.67 9.79 -7.01
C TYR A 52 3.49 9.64 -7.97
N GLY A 53 3.34 10.55 -8.93
CA GLY A 53 2.26 10.55 -9.91
C GLY A 53 0.89 10.67 -9.25
N ASP A 54 -0.06 9.86 -9.73
CA ASP A 54 -1.47 9.87 -9.33
C ASP A 54 -1.75 9.27 -7.95
N PHE A 55 -0.72 8.96 -7.17
CA PHE A 55 -0.83 8.37 -5.84
C PHE A 55 -1.78 9.13 -4.87
N PRO A 56 -1.85 10.48 -4.87
CA PRO A 56 -2.78 11.20 -4.00
C PRO A 56 -4.24 10.87 -4.24
N TYR A 57 -4.63 10.57 -5.49
CA TYR A 57 -6.02 10.22 -5.81
C TYR A 57 -6.47 8.92 -5.15
N LEU A 58 -5.53 8.06 -4.73
CA LEU A 58 -5.85 6.84 -3.97
C LEU A 58 -6.48 7.15 -2.61
N LEU A 59 -6.25 8.35 -2.04
CA LEU A 59 -6.88 8.77 -0.78
C LEU A 59 -8.41 8.87 -0.91
N ASP A 60 -8.92 9.18 -2.11
CA ASP A 60 -10.35 9.33 -2.36
C ASP A 60 -11.02 8.06 -2.89
N ILE A 61 -10.25 7.04 -3.21
CA ILE A 61 -10.80 5.74 -3.60
C ILE A 61 -11.43 5.09 -2.38
N LYS A 62 -12.72 4.73 -2.52
CA LYS A 62 -13.40 3.94 -1.51
C LYS A 62 -12.76 2.56 -1.44
N VAL A 63 -12.09 2.26 -0.33
CA VAL A 63 -11.52 0.93 -0.09
C VAL A 63 -12.67 -0.05 0.13
N ASP A 64 -12.96 -0.84 -0.89
CA ASP A 64 -13.90 -1.96 -0.80
C ASP A 64 -13.18 -3.32 -0.81
N LYS A 65 -13.94 -4.37 -0.53
CA LYS A 65 -13.42 -5.75 -0.48
C LYS A 65 -12.79 -6.19 -1.80
N HIS A 66 -13.29 -5.72 -2.94
CA HIS A 66 -12.83 -6.13 -4.25
C HIS A 66 -11.50 -5.45 -4.60
N LEU A 67 -11.38 -4.14 -4.34
CA LEU A 67 -10.15 -3.39 -4.50
C LEU A 67 -9.04 -3.96 -3.60
N PHE A 68 -9.37 -4.26 -2.34
CA PHE A 68 -8.42 -4.85 -1.42
C PHE A 68 -7.93 -6.23 -1.88
N ARG A 69 -8.85 -7.07 -2.39
CA ARG A 69 -8.49 -8.38 -2.96
C ARG A 69 -7.62 -8.23 -4.21
N ALA A 70 -7.88 -7.25 -5.06
CA ALA A 70 -7.08 -6.97 -6.24
C ALA A 70 -5.65 -6.53 -5.87
N LEU A 71 -5.51 -5.62 -4.90
CA LEU A 71 -4.22 -5.17 -4.39
C LEU A 71 -3.43 -6.31 -3.73
N ALA A 72 -4.10 -7.15 -2.92
CA ALA A 72 -3.47 -8.31 -2.31
C ALA A 72 -2.94 -9.31 -3.36
N LYS A 73 -3.73 -9.58 -4.42
CA LYS A 73 -3.33 -10.42 -5.56
C LYS A 73 -2.14 -9.86 -6.32
N PHE A 74 -2.11 -8.54 -6.53
CA PHE A 74 -1.01 -7.88 -7.23
C PHE A 74 0.28 -7.90 -6.40
N TRP A 75 0.17 -7.69 -5.08
CA TRP A 75 1.31 -7.66 -4.17
C TRP A 75 1.93 -9.05 -3.95
N ASN A 76 1.12 -10.10 -3.97
CA ASN A 76 1.59 -11.48 -3.81
C ASN A 76 0.63 -12.44 -4.53
N SER A 77 1.14 -13.15 -5.54
CA SER A 77 0.36 -14.07 -6.38
C SER A 77 -0.24 -15.24 -5.60
N ALA A 78 0.24 -15.52 -4.39
CA ALA A 78 -0.34 -16.53 -3.49
C ALA A 78 -1.75 -16.17 -2.98
N TYR A 79 -2.23 -14.93 -3.16
CA TYR A 79 -3.59 -14.49 -2.77
C TYR A 79 -4.65 -14.64 -3.90
N SER A 80 -4.32 -15.41 -4.96
CA SER A 80 -5.18 -15.67 -6.12
C SER A 80 -6.45 -16.45 -5.79
#